data_AF-A0A5V0CNS2-F1
#
_entry.id   AF-A0A5V0CNS2-F1
#
_cell.length_a   1.000
_cell.length_b   1.000
_cell.length_c   1.000
_cell.angle_alpha   90.00
_cell.angle_beta   90.00
_cell.angle_gamma   90.00
#
_symmetry.space_group_name_H-M   'P 1'
#
loop_
_entity.id
_entity.type
_entity.pdbx_description
1 polymer ?
#
loop_
_entity_poly.entity_id
_entity_poly.type
_entity_poly.pdbx_seq_one_letter_code
_entity_poly.pdbx_strand_id
1 'polypeptide(L)' 'ATRRREGIATALIKKLKAIGAARGAYVIYVQADKGVEDQPAIELYKKLGTIEDVFHFDIAVEQSKNHA' A
#
# COMPACT_ATOMS: atom_id res chain seq x y z
N ALA A 1 -0.12 10.93 -14.20
CA ALA A 1 -1.59 10.72 -14.08
C ALA A 1 -2.24 10.12 -15.34
N THR A 2 -1.56 10.12 -16.50
CA THR A 2 -2.13 9.81 -17.83
C THR A 2 -2.69 8.40 -18.03
N ARG A 3 -2.48 7.47 -17.07
CA ARG A 3 -2.97 6.08 -17.13
C ARG A 3 -3.80 5.66 -15.91
N ARG A 4 -4.38 6.63 -15.18
CA ARG A 4 -5.27 6.32 -14.04
C ARG A 4 -6.61 5.77 -14.53
N ARG A 5 -7.27 4.99 -13.67
CA ARG A 5 -8.63 4.42 -13.91
C ARG A 5 -8.74 3.48 -15.12
N GLU A 6 -7.61 3.01 -15.66
CA GLU A 6 -7.55 1.98 -16.73
C GLU A 6 -7.42 0.55 -16.17
N GLY A 7 -7.64 0.34 -14.87
CA GLY A 7 -7.56 -0.99 -14.24
C GLY A 7 -6.14 -1.53 -14.01
N ILE A 8 -5.10 -0.76 -14.33
CA ILE A 8 -3.69 -1.15 -14.18
C ILE A 8 -3.36 -1.60 -12.75
N ALA A 9 -3.72 -0.80 -11.74
CA ALA A 9 -3.42 -1.14 -10.34
C ALA A 9 -4.13 -2.43 -9.90
N THR A 10 -5.37 -2.65 -10.34
CA THR A 10 -6.09 -3.91 -10.11
C THR A 10 -5.39 -5.10 -10.76
N ALA A 11 -4.89 -4.95 -11.98
CA ALA A 11 -4.14 -6.01 -12.67
C ALA A 11 -2.83 -6.34 -11.94
N LEU A 12 -2.10 -5.33 -11.45
CA LEU A 12 -0.90 -5.52 -10.65
C LEU A 12 -1.19 -6.28 -9.36
N ILE A 13 -2.22 -5.89 -8.60
CA ILE A 13 -2.60 -6.58 -7.36
C ILE A 13 -3.04 -8.02 -7.63
N LYS A 14 -3.80 -8.27 -8.71
CA LYS A 14 -4.19 -9.64 -9.11
C LYS A 14 -2.96 -10.50 -9.43
N LYS A 15 -1.96 -9.95 -10.13
CA LYS A 15 -0.73 -10.67 -10.42
C LYS A 15 0.06 -10.97 -9.15
N LEU A 16 0.12 -10.01 -8.22
CA LEU A 16 0.77 -10.20 -6.92
C LEU A 16 0.06 -11.29 -6.09
N LYS A 17 -1.28 -11.36 -6.10
CA LYS A 17 -2.03 -12.45 -5.46
C LYS A 17 -1.61 -13.83 -5.98
N ALA A 18 -1.47 -13.99 -7.29
CA ALA A 18 -1.03 -15.26 -7.88
C ALA A 18 0.41 -15.62 -7.45
N ILE A 19 1.30 -14.64 -7.38
CA ILE A 19 2.68 -14.84 -6.89
C ILE A 19 2.68 -15.21 -5.41
N GLY A 20 1.89 -14.52 -4.58
CA GLY A 20 1.76 -14.77 -3.16
C GLY A 20 1.26 -16.19 -2.88
N ALA A 21 0.21 -16.62 -3.56
CA ALA A 21 -0.32 -17.98 -3.45
C ALA A 21 0.73 -19.04 -3.80
N ALA A 22 1.47 -18.85 -4.90
CA ALA A 22 2.56 -19.74 -5.29
C ALA A 22 3.72 -19.80 -4.28
N ARG A 23 3.86 -18.78 -3.42
CA ARG A 23 4.88 -18.69 -2.37
C ARG A 23 4.37 -19.12 -0.99
N GLY A 24 3.12 -19.56 -0.85
CA GLY A 24 2.52 -19.88 0.44
C GLY A 24 2.19 -18.65 1.31
N ALA A 25 2.14 -17.45 0.71
CA ALA A 25 1.67 -16.26 1.43
C ALA A 25 0.14 -16.31 1.61
N TYR A 26 -0.32 -15.97 2.80
CA TYR A 26 -1.75 -16.03 3.16
C TYR A 26 -2.48 -14.69 3.00
N VAL A 27 -1.77 -13.56 3.04
CA VAL A 27 -2.37 -12.21 2.95
C VAL A 27 -1.41 -11.22 2.28
N ILE A 28 -1.98 -10.21 1.61
CA ILE A 28 -1.29 -8.99 1.18
C ILE A 28 -1.90 -7.85 1.99
N TYR A 29 -1.07 -7.12 2.75
CA TYR A 29 -1.48 -5.90 3.44
C TYR A 29 -0.87 -4.68 2.73
N VAL A 30 -1.56 -3.54 2.81
CA VAL A 30 -1.16 -2.27 2.17
C VAL A 30 -1.74 -1.10 2.95
N GLN A 31 -1.04 0.04 2.96
CA GLN A 31 -1.46 1.28 3.61
C GLN A 31 -1.70 2.38 2.57
N ALA A 32 -2.49 3.38 2.95
CA ALA A 32 -2.69 4.62 2.21
C ALA A 32 -2.78 5.76 3.22
N ASP A 33 -2.22 6.92 2.87
CA ASP A 33 -2.33 8.12 3.70
C ASP A 33 -3.78 8.62 3.73
N LYS A 34 -4.16 9.27 4.83
CA LYS A 34 -5.53 9.81 4.99
C LYS A 34 -5.76 11.10 4.17
N GLY A 35 -4.74 11.60 3.48
CA GLY A 35 -4.79 12.81 2.66
C GLY A 35 -5.62 12.67 1.38
N VAL A 36 -5.98 13.81 0.79
CA VAL A 36 -6.81 13.89 -0.43
C VAL A 36 -6.11 13.25 -1.64
N GLU A 37 -4.79 13.31 -1.67
CA GLU A 37 -3.91 12.71 -2.67
C GLU A 37 -4.10 11.20 -2.81
N ASP A 38 -4.37 10.53 -1.68
CA ASP A 38 -4.47 9.08 -1.57
C ASP A 38 -5.90 8.55 -1.59
N GLN A 39 -6.90 9.44 -1.67
CA GLN A 39 -8.30 9.06 -1.82
C GLN A 39 -8.55 8.01 -2.93
N PRO A 40 -7.92 8.08 -4.12
CA PRO A 40 -8.11 7.04 -5.14
C PRO A 40 -7.45 5.69 -4.78
N ALA A 41 -6.41 5.68 -3.96
CA ALA A 41 -5.80 4.46 -3.43
C ALA A 41 -6.71 3.83 -2.36
N ILE A 42 -7.24 4.64 -1.43
CA ILE A 42 -8.23 4.23 -0.44
C ILE A 42 -9.44 3.57 -1.13
N GLU A 43 -9.99 4.19 -2.18
CA GLU A 43 -11.11 3.63 -2.95
C GLU A 43 -10.76 2.31 -3.66
N LEU A 44 -9.55 2.19 -4.18
CA LEU A 44 -9.06 0.96 -4.81
C LEU A 44 -8.96 -0.16 -3.78
N TYR A 45 -8.31 0.08 -2.64
CA TYR A 45 -8.06 -0.94 -1.62
C TYR A 45 -9.36 -1.38 -0.93
N LYS A 46 -10.28 -0.45 -0.65
CA LYS A 46 -11.63 -0.77 -0.12
C LYS A 46 -12.42 -1.71 -1.03
N LYS A 47 -12.18 -1.71 -2.34
CA LYS A 47 -12.82 -2.65 -3.28
C LYS A 47 -12.17 -4.04 -3.29
N LEU A 48 -10.92 -4.16 -2.82
CA LEU A 48 -10.09 -5.37 -2.95
C LEU A 48 -9.85 -6.10 -1.64
N GLY A 49 -10.13 -5.47 -0.50
CA GLY A 49 -9.93 -6.01 0.84
C GLY A 49 -10.69 -5.21 1.91
N THR A 50 -10.38 -5.50 3.17
CA THR A 50 -10.93 -4.82 4.35
C THR A 50 -9.98 -3.72 4.82
N ILE A 51 -10.55 -2.61 5.28
CA ILE A 51 -9.78 -1.52 5.91
C ILE A 51 -9.70 -1.76 7.41
N GLU A 52 -8.54 -1.48 8.00
CA GLU A 52 -8.35 -1.39 9.44
C GLU A 52 -7.85 0.02 9.76
N ASP A 53 -8.49 0.71 10.71
CA ASP A 53 -8.04 2.04 11.16
C ASP A 53 -7.03 1.86 12.30
N VAL A 54 -5.75 1.75 11.93
CA VAL A 54 -4.62 1.48 12.85
C VAL A 54 -3.74 2.70 13.03
N PHE A 55 -3.09 2.82 14.19
CA PHE A 55 -2.06 3.82 14.43
C PHE A 55 -0.73 3.40 13.81
N HIS A 56 -0.15 4.28 12.98
CA HIS A 56 1.22 4.15 12.49
C HIS A 56 2.15 5.00 13.36
N PHE A 57 3.31 4.45 13.72
CA PHE A 57 4.32 5.13 14.53
C PHE A 57 5.64 5.15 13.80
N ASP A 58 6.11 6.34 13.45
CA ASP A 58 7.48 6.55 13.01
C ASP A 58 8.38 6.76 14.23
N ILE A 59 9.37 5.89 14.41
CA ILE A 59 10.39 6.03 15.47
C ILE A 59 11.69 6.44 14.80
N ALA A 60 12.07 7.70 14.97
CA ALA A 60 13.34 8.20 14.48
C ALA A 60 14.52 7.47 15.16
N VAL A 61 15.49 7.02 14.37
CA VAL A 61 16.78 6.55 14.89
C VAL A 61 17.65 7.74 15.24
N GLU A 62 18.45 7.65 16.31
CA GLU A 62 19.43 8.70 16.64
C GLU A 62 20.43 8.83 15.50
N GLN A 63 20.28 9.89 14.69
CA GLN A 63 21.33 10.28 13.77
C GLN A 63 22.43 10.93 14.59
N SER A 64 23.52 10.19 14.86
CA SER A 64 24.77 10.83 15.28
C SER A 64 25.16 11.80 14.17
N LYS A 65 24.96 13.10 14.38
CA LYS A 65 25.46 14.15 13.49
C LYS A 65 26.98 14.16 13.56
N ASN A 66 27.62 13.28 12.79
CA ASN A 66 29.03 13.34 12.47
C ASN A 66 29.18 13.25 10.95
N HIS A 67 28.85 14.33 10.25
CA HIS A 67 29.52 14.65 8.99
C HIS A 67 29.89 16.13 9.09
N ALA A 68 31.21 16.35 9.01
CA ALA A 68 31.89 17.64 9.02
C ALA A 68 31.43 18.56 7.88
#